data_AF-A0A3N5WDN3-F1
#
_entry.id   AF-A0A3N5WDN3-F1
#
_cell.length_a   1.000
_cell.length_b   1.000
_cell.length_c   1.000
_cell.angle_alpha   90.00
_cell.angle_beta   90.00
_cell.angle_gamma   90.00
#
_symmetry.space_group_name_H-M   'P 1'
#
loop_
_entity.id
_entity.type
_entity.pdbx_description
1 polymer ?
#
loop_
_entity_poly.entity_id
_entity_poly.type
_entity_poly.pdbx_seq_one_letter_code
_entity_poly.pdbx_strand_id
1 'polypeptide(L)'
;MQPRRRDLLIENLHRIQDRHGHISAAHIVALAREMQLAMTEVYEVATFYHHFDVVKEGERAPPALTVRVCDSLSCELSGASALISGLT
;
A
#
# COMPACT_ATOMS: atom_id res chain seq x y z
N MET A 1 -24.74 1.35 5.89
CA MET A 1 -24.03 0.33 5.08
C MET A 1 -23.60 1.01 3.81
N GLN A 2 -22.30 1.23 3.60
CA GLN A 2 -21.81 1.88 2.38
C GLN A 2 -22.01 0.89 1.23
N PRO A 3 -22.60 1.29 0.09
CA PRO A 3 -22.89 0.35 -0.99
C PRO A 3 -21.57 -0.28 -1.47
N ARG A 4 -21.59 -1.61 -1.70
CA ARG A 4 -20.46 -2.41 -2.22
C ARG A 4 -20.18 -2.08 -3.68
N ARG A 5 -19.91 -0.81 -3.95
CA ARG A 5 -19.59 -0.34 -5.29
C ARG A 5 -18.11 -0.57 -5.56
N ARG A 6 -17.80 -1.13 -6.73
CA ARG A 6 -16.44 -1.52 -7.13
C ARG A 6 -15.47 -0.33 -7.16
N ASP A 7 -15.97 0.87 -7.42
CA ASP A 7 -15.22 2.13 -7.41
C ASP A 7 -14.62 2.48 -6.04
N LEU A 8 -15.11 1.88 -4.94
CA LEU A 8 -14.57 2.12 -3.59
C LEU A 8 -13.44 1.17 -3.20
N LEU A 9 -12.98 0.28 -4.08
CA LEU A 9 -11.93 -0.69 -3.76
C LEU A 9 -10.63 -0.01 -3.31
N ILE A 10 -10.16 0.98 -4.07
CA ILE A 10 -8.93 1.72 -3.77
C ILE A 10 -9.07 2.48 -2.44
N GLU A 11 -10.22 3.09 -2.19
CA GLU A 11 -10.52 3.78 -0.94
C GLU A 11 -10.49 2.82 0.27
N ASN A 12 -11.05 1.62 0.13
CA ASN A 12 -10.98 0.62 1.20
C ASN A 12 -9.55 0.11 1.44
N LEU A 13 -8.74 -0.02 0.39
CA LEU A 13 -7.32 -0.37 0.52
C LEU A 13 -6.55 0.72 1.26
N HIS A 14 -6.80 2.00 0.97
CA HIS A 14 -6.21 3.12 1.74
C HIS A 14 -6.57 3.02 3.23
N ARG A 15 -7.84 2.79 3.56
CA ARG A 15 -8.28 2.65 4.96
C ARG A 15 -7.60 1.50 5.69
N ILE A 16 -7.38 0.37 5.01
CA ILE A 16 -6.67 -0.77 5.58
C ILE A 16 -5.21 -0.39 5.82
N GLN A 17 -4.54 0.21 4.84
CA GLN A 17 -3.16 0.63 4.98
C GLN A 17 -2.98 1.68 6.07
N ASP A 18 -3.81 2.72 6.12
CA ASP A 18 -3.73 3.77 7.14
C ASP A 18 -3.91 3.20 8.56
N ARG A 19 -4.74 2.18 8.71
CA ARG A 19 -5.00 1.53 9.99
C ARG A 19 -3.92 0.53 10.41
N HIS A 20 -3.36 -0.21 9.46
CA HIS A 20 -2.48 -1.35 9.74
C HIS A 20 -1.02 -1.12 9.33
N GLY A 21 -0.70 -0.02 8.65
CA GLY A 21 0.60 0.30 8.07
C GLY A 21 0.98 -0.54 6.84
N HIS A 22 0.20 -1.58 6.52
CA HIS A 22 0.43 -2.48 5.38
C HIS A 22 -0.83 -3.32 5.09
N ILE A 23 -0.85 -3.97 3.93
CA ILE A 23 -1.93 -4.84 3.48
C ILE A 23 -1.42 -6.28 3.47
N SER A 24 -1.87 -7.10 4.44
CA SER A 24 -1.53 -8.52 4.52
C SER A 24 -2.45 -9.38 3.65
N ALA A 25 -2.07 -10.64 3.40
CA ALA A 25 -2.93 -11.62 2.73
C ALA A 25 -4.31 -11.76 3.42
N ALA A 26 -4.35 -11.73 4.75
CA ALA A 26 -5.59 -11.77 5.53
C ALA A 26 -6.50 -10.55 5.26
N HIS A 27 -5.92 -9.35 5.10
CA HIS A 27 -6.68 -8.15 4.74
C HIS A 27 -7.32 -8.28 3.35
N ILE A 28 -6.58 -8.83 2.39
CA ILE A 28 -7.09 -9.07 1.02
C ILE A 28 -8.25 -10.07 1.06
N VAL A 29 -8.11 -11.17 1.81
CA VAL A 29 -9.18 -12.18 2.01
C VAL A 29 -10.43 -11.58 2.63
N ALA A 30 -10.27 -10.77 3.68
CA ALA A 30 -11.38 -10.11 4.33
C ALA A 30 -12.08 -9.12 3.38
N LEU A 31 -11.31 -8.30 2.66
CA LEU A 31 -11.84 -7.28 1.77
C LEU A 31 -12.57 -7.88 0.57
N ALA A 32 -12.01 -8.92 -0.05
CA ALA A 32 -12.65 -9.61 -1.17
C ALA A 32 -14.00 -10.23 -0.78
N ARG A 33 -14.08 -10.85 0.41
CA ARG A 33 -15.33 -11.39 0.96
C ARG A 33 -16.35 -10.29 1.23
N GLU A 34 -15.92 -9.18 1.86
CA GLU A 34 -16.80 -8.06 2.18
C GLU A 34 -17.34 -7.38 0.91
N MET A 35 -16.51 -7.22 -0.12
CA MET A 35 -16.91 -6.57 -1.37
C MET A 35 -17.54 -7.53 -2.39
N GLN A 36 -17.61 -8.83 -2.10
CA GLN A 36 -18.03 -9.90 -3.03
C GLN A 36 -17.24 -9.86 -4.35
N LEU A 37 -15.92 -9.67 -4.25
CA LEU A 37 -14.98 -9.66 -5.37
C LEU A 37 -14.13 -10.92 -5.38
N ALA A 38 -13.54 -11.22 -6.54
CA ALA A 38 -12.51 -12.24 -6.62
C ALA A 38 -11.28 -11.79 -5.82
N MET A 39 -10.67 -12.72 -5.10
CA MET A 39 -9.41 -12.49 -4.40
C MET A 39 -8.31 -11.93 -5.31
N THR A 40 -8.24 -12.46 -6.52
CA THR A 40 -7.28 -12.04 -7.55
C THR A 40 -7.47 -10.58 -7.94
N GLU A 41 -8.71 -10.11 -8.09
CA GLU A 41 -9.02 -8.73 -8.45
C GLU A 41 -8.53 -7.74 -7.37
N VAL A 42 -8.75 -8.05 -6.09
CA VAL A 42 -8.26 -7.21 -4.97
C VAL A 42 -6.73 -7.23 -4.91
N TYR A 43 -6.13 -8.40 -5.07
CA TYR A 43 -4.67 -8.56 -5.03
C TYR A 43 -3.98 -7.83 -6.19
N GLU A 44 -4.52 -7.92 -7.40
CA GLU A 44 -4.01 -7.20 -8.58
C GLU A 44 -4.07 -5.70 -8.37
N VAL A 45 -5.20 -5.16 -7.89
CA VAL A 45 -5.32 -3.71 -7.62
C VAL A 45 -4.35 -3.28 -6.52
N ALA A 46 -4.24 -4.05 -5.43
CA ALA A 46 -3.33 -3.73 -4.33
C ALA A 46 -1.85 -3.76 -4.76
N THR A 47 -1.46 -4.67 -5.65
CA THR A 47 -0.07 -4.80 -6.11
C THR A 47 0.27 -3.88 -7.29
N PHE A 48 -0.72 -3.50 -8.10
CA PHE A 48 -0.54 -2.58 -9.22
C PHE A 48 -0.26 -1.14 -8.76
N TYR A 49 -0.89 -0.70 -7.68
CA TYR A 49 -0.67 0.64 -7.14
C TYR A 49 0.54 0.68 -6.20
N HIS A 50 1.62 1.34 -6.65
CA HIS A 50 2.87 1.52 -5.88
C HIS A 50 2.71 2.19 -4.51
N HIS A 51 1.55 2.78 -4.22
CA HIS A 51 1.30 3.39 -2.93
C HIS A 51 1.08 2.37 -1.81
N PHE A 52 0.63 1.16 -2.16
CA PHE A 52 0.26 0.12 -1.22
C PHE A 52 1.44 -0.79 -0.86
N ASP A 53 1.65 -0.96 0.43
CA ASP A 53 2.64 -1.85 1.02
C ASP A 53 1.98 -3.23 1.25
N VAL A 54 1.95 -4.06 0.20
CA VAL A 54 1.40 -5.42 0.26
C VAL A 54 2.44 -6.39 0.81
N VAL A 55 2.09 -7.10 1.88
CA VAL A 55 2.96 -8.09 2.56
C VAL A 55 2.38 -9.48 2.34
N LYS A 56 3.17 -10.38 1.76
CA LYS A 56 2.77 -11.77 1.56
C LYS A 56 2.86 -12.58 2.85
N GLU A 57 2.22 -13.73 2.86
CA GLU A 57 2.28 -14.67 3.99
C GLU A 57 3.74 -15.00 4.34
N GLY A 58 4.14 -14.75 5.59
CA GLY A 58 5.50 -15.00 6.08
C GLY A 58 6.54 -13.93 5.74
N GLU A 59 6.19 -12.87 5.00
CA GLU A 59 7.07 -11.70 4.82
C GLU A 59 7.06 -10.79 6.05
N ARG A 60 8.15 -10.07 6.26
CA ARG A 60 8.28 -9.15 7.38
C ARG A 60 7.51 -7.87 7.06
N ALA A 61 6.64 -7.45 7.99
CA ALA A 61 5.95 -6.17 7.86
C ALA A 61 6.94 -5.00 7.77
N PRO A 62 6.55 -3.89 7.11
CA PRO A 62 7.35 -2.68 7.08
C PRO A 62 7.71 -2.20 8.50
N PRO A 63 8.83 -1.47 8.66
CA PRO A 63 9.16 -0.82 9.91
C PRO A 63 8.02 0.08 10.40
N ALA A 64 7.93 0.30 11.71
CA ALA A 64 6.91 1.18 12.30
C ALA A 64 6.99 2.64 11.80
N LEU A 65 8.16 3.05 11.30
CA LEU A 65 8.38 4.36 10.69
C LEU A 65 8.96 4.17 9.28
N THR A 66 8.24 4.67 8.29
CA THR A 66 8.68 4.69 6.89
C THR A 66 8.87 6.14 6.45
N VAL A 67 10.10 6.50 6.06
CA VAL A 67 10.40 7.80 5.47
C VAL A 67 10.50 7.63 3.96
N ARG A 68 9.65 8.33 3.20
CA ARG A 68 9.69 8.35 1.73
C ARG A 68 10.36 9.64 1.26
N VAL A 69 11.48 9.52 0.56
CA VAL A 69 12.22 10.66 0.00
C VAL A 69 11.88 10.81 -1.48
N CYS A 70 11.63 12.05 -1.92
CA CYS A 70 11.41 12.36 -3.34
C CYS A 70 12.70 12.15 -4.15
N ASP A 71 12.63 11.37 -5.22
CA ASP A 71 13.73 11.07 -6.16
C ASP A 71 13.42 11.58 -7.59
N SER A 72 12.41 12.43 -7.74
CA SER A 72 12.11 13.08 -9.02
C SER A 72 13.26 14.01 -9.44
N LEU A 73 13.36 14.32 -10.74
CA LEU A 73 14.45 15.13 -11.29
C LEU A 73 14.71 16.44 -10.51
N SER A 74 13.66 17.17 -10.14
CA SER A 74 13.82 18.41 -9.37
C SER A 74 14.41 18.18 -7.99
N CYS A 75 14.05 17.07 -7.33
CA CYS A 75 14.55 16.69 -6.01
C CYS A 75 16.00 16.20 -6.11
N GLU A 76 16.33 15.40 -7.14
CA GLU A 76 17.70 14.96 -7.42
C GLU A 76 18.64 16.14 -7.66
N LEU A 77 18.24 17.10 -8.50
CA LEU A 77 19.00 18.34 -8.73
C LEU A 77 19.15 19.19 -7.46
N SER A 78 18.26 19.01 -6.48
CA SER A 78 18.28 19.71 -5.19
C SER A 78 18.96 18.90 -4.07
N GLY A 79 19.60 17.77 -4.39
CA GLY A 79 20.38 16.99 -3.44
C GLY A 79 19.65 15.83 -2.74
N ALA A 80 18.59 15.28 -3.33
CA ALA A 80 17.88 14.11 -2.78
C ALA A 80 18.82 12.92 -2.48
N SER A 81 19.77 12.62 -3.37
CA SER A 81 20.76 11.56 -3.16
C SER A 81 21.60 11.75 -1.89
N ALA A 82 21.98 12.99 -1.56
CA ALA A 82 22.72 13.29 -0.34
C ALA A 82 21.85 13.12 0.91
N LEU A 83 20.56 13.50 0.84
CA LEU A 83 19.60 13.28 1.92
C LEU A 83 19.39 11.78 2.18
N ILE A 84 19.19 10.98 1.13
CA ILE A 84 19.04 9.52 1.24
C ILE A 84 20.27 8.91 1.91
N SER A 85 21.47 9.29 1.47
CA SER A 85 22.73 8.78 2.02
C SER A 85 22.95 9.14 3.49
N GLY A 86 22.40 10.27 3.96
CA GLY A 86 22.47 10.68 5.36
C GLY A 86 21.44 10.00 6.28
N LEU A 87 20.45 9.30 5.71
CA LEU A 87 19.39 8.58 6.42
C LEU A 87 19.63 7.07 6.52
N THR A 88 20.54 6.53 5.70
CA THR A 88 21.03 5.13 5.74
C THR A 88 22.19 4.95 6.70
#